data_AF-A0AAF0F2V0-F1
#
_entry.id   AF-A0AAF0F2V0-F1
#
_cell.length_a   1.000
_cell.length_b   1.000
_cell.length_c   1.000
_cell.angle_alpha   90.00
_cell.angle_beta   90.00
_cell.angle_gamma   90.00
#
_symmetry.space_group_name_H-M   'P 1'
#
loop_
_entity.id
_entity.type
_entity.pdbx_description
1 polymer ?
#
loop_
_entity_poly.entity_id
_entity_poly.type
_entity_poly.pdbx_seq_one_letter_code
_entity_poly.pdbx_strand_id
1 'polypeptide(L)' 'MAFLGFRAYSTPILKPLWPFFASSAIVYYMLAKIQYAGVRSPEFAKDPKNPYGMSSPFL' A
#
# COMPACT_ATOMS: atom_id res chain seq x y z
N MET A 1 -15.57 -30.85 -17.78
CA MET A 1 -15.17 -29.58 -17.17
C MET A 1 -16.34 -28.62 -17.34
N ALA A 2 -16.86 -28.05 -16.26
CA ALA A 2 -18.22 -27.51 -16.23
C ALA A 2 -18.40 -26.29 -17.15
N PHE A 3 -19.53 -26.28 -17.86
CA PHE A 3 -19.95 -25.23 -18.78
C PHE A 3 -20.26 -23.89 -18.06
N LEU A 4 -20.61 -23.92 -16.75
CA LEU A 4 -20.84 -22.75 -15.89
C LEU A 4 -20.42 -23.00 -14.42
N GLY A 5 -19.36 -23.78 -14.18
CA GLY A 5 -18.89 -24.10 -12.83
C GLY A 5 -17.37 -23.99 -12.74
N PHE A 6 -16.86 -22.95 -12.11
CA PHE A 6 -15.42 -22.80 -11.90
C PHE A 6 -14.96 -23.75 -10.79
N ARG A 7 -14.33 -24.86 -11.20
CA ARG A 7 -13.54 -25.69 -10.30
C ARG A 7 -12.21 -25.00 -10.06
N ALA A 8 -11.88 -24.68 -8.80
CA ALA A 8 -10.56 -24.19 -8.45
C ALA A 8 -9.54 -25.32 -8.58
N TYR A 9 -8.49 -25.08 -9.37
CA TYR A 9 -7.35 -25.99 -9.51
C TYR A 9 -6.17 -25.40 -8.75
N SER A 10 -5.37 -26.26 -8.12
CA SER A 10 -4.19 -25.88 -7.35
C SER A 10 -3.04 -25.45 -8.28
N THR A 11 -3.20 -24.31 -8.96
CA THR A 11 -2.18 -23.74 -9.82
C THR A 11 -1.11 -23.02 -8.98
N PRO A 12 0.18 -23.19 -9.29
CA PRO A 12 1.25 -22.56 -8.52
C PRO A 12 1.35 -21.06 -8.85
N ILE A 13 0.62 -20.23 -8.12
CA ILE A 13 0.59 -18.76 -8.28
C ILE A 13 1.78 -18.09 -7.57
N LEU A 14 2.10 -18.54 -6.36
CA LEU A 14 3.09 -17.88 -5.50
C LEU A 14 4.53 -18.02 -6.04
N LYS A 15 4.91 -19.19 -6.55
CA LYS A 15 6.27 -19.47 -7.05
C LYS A 15 6.72 -18.61 -8.23
N PRO A 16 5.89 -18.32 -9.26
CA PRO A 16 6.30 -17.40 -10.32
C PRO A 16 6.09 -15.93 -9.96
N LEU A 17 5.11 -15.61 -9.10
CA LEU A 17 4.71 -14.22 -8.85
C LEU A 17 5.34 -13.57 -7.61
N TRP A 18 6.06 -14.31 -6.76
CA TRP A 18 6.71 -13.75 -5.59
C TRP A 18 7.60 -12.51 -5.85
N PRO A 19 8.36 -12.36 -6.96
CA PRO A 19 9.15 -11.14 -7.15
C PRO A 19 8.27 -9.90 -7.32
N PHE A 20 7.06 -10.04 -7.89
CA PHE A 20 6.11 -8.93 -8.02
C PHE A 20 5.49 -8.56 -6.68
N PHE A 21 5.13 -9.55 -5.86
CA PHE A 21 4.67 -9.31 -4.50
C PHE A 21 5.75 -8.67 -3.62
N ALA A 22 7.00 -9.11 -3.76
CA ALA A 22 8.13 -8.51 -3.06
C ALA A 22 8.35 -7.05 -3.50
N SER A 23 8.34 -6.81 -4.81
CA SER A 23 8.51 -5.46 -5.37
C SER A 23 7.38 -4.52 -4.94
N SER A 24 6.13 -4.97 -4.94
CA SER A 24 5.01 -4.15 -4.50
C SER A 24 5.10 -3.79 -3.01
N ALA A 25 5.52 -4.74 -2.17
CA ALA A 25 5.74 -4.48 -0.74
C ALA A 25 6.85 -3.44 -0.52
N ILE A 26 7.94 -3.52 -1.27
CA ILE A 26 9.05 -2.55 -1.21
C ILE A 26 8.57 -1.16 -1.62
N VAL A 27 7.91 -1.05 -2.77
CA VAL A 27 7.40 0.24 -3.27
C VAL A 27 6.38 0.83 -2.30
N TYR A 28 5.48 0.01 -1.76
CA TYR A 28 4.51 0.44 -0.77
C TYR A 28 5.18 1.04 0.46
N TYR A 29 6.20 0.38 1.01
CA TYR A 29 6.93 0.88 2.17
C TYR A 29 7.63 2.21 1.89
N MET A 30 8.33 2.31 0.75
CA MET A 30 9.00 3.55 0.36
C MET A 30 8.01 4.70 0.17
N LEU A 31 6.90 4.44 -0.53
CA LEU A 31 5.90 5.45 -0.82
C LEU A 31 5.20 5.91 0.47
N ALA A 32 4.91 5.00 1.41
CA ALA A 32 4.34 5.35 2.70
C ALA A 32 5.23 6.33 3.47
N LYS A 33 6.56 6.16 3.43
CA LYS A 33 7.51 7.09 4.06
C LYS A 33 7.54 8.45 3.38
N ILE A 34 7.53 8.47 2.05
CA ILE A 34 7.51 9.70 1.26
C ILE A 34 6.21 10.47 1.52
N GLN A 35 5.06 9.77 1.52
CA GLN A 35 3.75 10.37 1.83
C GLN A 35 3.72 10.96 3.24
N TYR A 36 4.22 10.24 4.24
CA TYR A 36 4.30 10.74 5.61
C TYR A 36 5.12 12.03 5.73
N ALA A 37 6.24 12.12 5.01
CA ALA A 37 7.05 13.34 4.96
C ALA A 37 6.34 14.47 4.20
N GLY A 38 5.73 14.18 3.04
CA GLY A 38 5.06 15.16 2.20
C GLY A 38 3.84 15.80 2.87
N VAL A 39 3.06 14.99 3.58
CA VAL A 39 1.87 15.48 4.31
C VAL A 39 2.26 16.38 5.51
N ARG A 40 3.51 16.33 5.96
CA ARG A 40 4.06 17.19 7.03
C ARG A 40 4.85 18.39 6.50
N SER A 41 4.96 18.53 5.17
CA SER A 41 5.62 19.69 4.59
C SER A 41 4.86 20.98 4.94
N PRO A 42 5.52 22.13 5.01
CA PRO A 42 4.88 23.39 5.43
C PRO A 42 3.71 23.81 4.54
N GLU A 43 3.68 23.34 3.29
CA GLU A 43 2.61 23.62 2.31
C GLU A 43 1.34 22.82 2.61
N PHE A 44 1.46 21.58 3.09
CA PHE A 44 0.33 20.66 3.31
C PHE A 44 0.01 20.42 4.80
N ALA A 45 0.88 20.88 5.71
CA ALA A 45 0.71 20.72 7.16
C ALA A 45 -0.56 21.40 7.71
N LYS A 46 -1.03 22.47 7.04
CA LYS A 46 -2.19 23.26 7.47
C LYS A 46 -3.47 22.91 6.71
N ASP A 47 -3.44 21.90 5.84
CA ASP A 47 -4.65 21.47 5.13
C ASP A 47 -5.62 20.81 6.13
N PRO A 48 -6.89 21.24 6.21
CA PRO A 48 -7.89 20.64 7.10
C PRO A 48 -8.18 19.16 6.80
N LYS A 49 -7.83 18.67 5.61
CA LYS A 49 -7.96 17.26 5.22
C LYS A 49 -6.78 16.41 5.65
N ASN A 50 -5.71 17.02 6.17
CA ASN A 50 -4.53 16.32 6.62
C ASN A 50 -4.85 15.49 7.89
N PRO A 51 -4.77 14.14 7.83
CA PRO A 51 -5.06 13.31 8.99
C PRO A 51 -4.07 13.52 10.15
N TYR A 52 -2.91 14.12 9.91
CA TYR A 52 -1.88 14.40 10.93
C TYR A 52 -1.92 15.83 11.48
N GLY A 53 -2.85 16.68 11.01
CA GLY A 53 -2.91 18.10 11.41
C GLY A 53 -3.34 18.36 12.86
N MET A 54 -3.82 17.34 13.60
CA MET A 54 -4.41 17.55 14.93
C MET A 54 -4.12 16.46 15.99
N SER A 55 -3.44 15.35 15.66
CA SER A 55 -3.39 14.15 16.54
C SER A 55 -2.04 13.43 16.63
N SER A 56 -0.90 14.12 16.50
CA SER A 56 0.40 13.49 16.82
C SER A 56 0.87 13.89 18.22
N PRO A 57 0.55 13.11 19.28
CA PRO A 57 1.11 13.28 20.62
C PRO A 57 2.51 12.65 20.65
N PHE A 58 3.52 13.32 20.07
CA PHE A 58 4.94 13.05 20.32
C PHE A 58 5.80 14.23 19.83
N LEU A 59 5.32 15.44 20.16
CA LEU A 59 6.08 16.68 20.37
C LEU A 59 5.45 17.38 21.57
#